data_AF-A0A818PTH8-F1
#
_entry.id   AF-A0A818PTH8-F1
#
_cell.length_a   1.000
_cell.length_b   1.000
_cell.length_c   1.000
_cell.angle_alpha   90.00
_cell.angle_beta   90.00
_cell.angle_gamma   90.00
#
_symmetry.space_group_name_H-M   'P 1'
#
loop_
_entity.id
_entity.type
_entity.pdbx_description
1 polymer ?
#
loop_
_entity_poly.entity_id
_entity_poly.type
_entity_poly.pdbx_seq_one_letter_code
_entity_poly.pdbx_strand_id
1 'polypeptide(L)' 'MMFLQQSLTTLQLDGNDIGDKGAYHIADGLKTNQTLRKLSLRYNEIGYKGAFRLADVLRNNTVFNIDCQSIDIE' A
#
# COMPACT_ATOMS: atom_id res chain seq x y z
N MET A 1 11.62 -24.81 17.61
CA MET A 1 11.96 -24.53 16.19
C MET A 1 11.45 -23.12 15.88
N MET A 2 12.29 -22.11 16.04
CA MET A 2 11.91 -20.72 15.74
C MET A 2 12.01 -20.52 14.24
N PHE A 3 10.86 -20.37 13.57
CA PHE A 3 10.85 -19.87 12.20
C PHE A 3 11.22 -18.38 12.26
N LEU A 4 12.43 -18.03 11.85
CA LEU A 4 12.78 -16.65 11.52
C LEU A 4 12.07 -16.29 10.21
N GLN A 5 10.78 -15.99 10.30
CA GLN A 5 10.07 -15.38 9.19
C GLN A 5 10.57 -13.94 9.10
N GLN A 6 11.51 -13.67 8.18
CA GLN A 6 11.87 -12.30 7.80
C GLN A 6 10.63 -11.65 7.19
N SER A 7 9.86 -11.05 8.09
CA SER A 7 8.56 -10.49 7.82
C SER A 7 8.78 -9.08 7.32
N LEU A 8 8.44 -8.80 6.06
CA LEU A 8 8.61 -7.47 5.50
C LEU A 8 7.69 -6.50 6.25
N THR A 9 8.30 -5.57 6.98
CA THR A 9 7.57 -4.55 7.77
C THR A 9 7.47 -3.22 7.04
N THR A 10 8.35 -2.96 6.08
CA THR A 10 8.38 -1.72 5.28
C THR A 10 8.55 -2.06 3.80
N LEU A 11 7.73 -1.45 2.95
CA LEU A 11 7.80 -1.57 1.50
C LEU A 11 7.82 -0.17 0.88
N GLN A 12 8.85 0.13 0.08
CA GLN A 12 8.98 1.40 -0.64
C GLN A 12 8.83 1.13 -2.12
N LEU A 13 7.84 1.74 -2.74
CA LEU A 13 7.53 1.61 -4.16
C LEU A 13 7.43 2.98 -4.84
N ASP A 14 8.14 3.98 -4.33
CA ASP A 14 8.07 5.34 -4.87
C ASP A 14 8.54 5.38 -6.34
N GLY A 15 7.83 6.11 -7.21
CA GLY A 15 8.27 6.33 -8.60
C GLY A 15 8.08 5.17 -9.58
N ASN A 16 7.09 4.29 -9.39
CA ASN A 16 6.90 3.07 -10.19
C ASN A 16 5.67 3.08 -11.12
N ASP A 17 5.04 4.24 -11.36
CA ASP A 17 3.87 4.36 -12.26
C ASP A 17 2.78 3.30 -11.99
N ILE A 18 2.45 3.12 -10.71
CA ILE A 18 1.51 2.09 -10.25
C ILE A 18 0.08 2.41 -10.72
N GLY A 19 -0.30 3.68 -10.71
CA GLY A 19 -1.61 4.17 -11.05
C GLY A 19 -2.74 3.62 -10.17
N ASP A 20 -3.98 3.95 -10.52
CA ASP A 20 -5.16 3.40 -9.84
C ASP A 20 -5.19 1.87 -9.90
N LYS A 21 -4.90 1.27 -11.05
CA LYS A 21 -4.98 -0.19 -11.22
C LYS A 21 -3.98 -0.92 -10.33
N GLY A 22 -2.75 -0.45 -10.24
CA GLY A 22 -1.75 -1.03 -9.36
C GLY A 22 -2.11 -0.86 -7.88
N ALA A 23 -2.70 0.28 -7.50
CA ALA A 23 -3.18 0.51 -6.14
C ALA A 23 -4.26 -0.52 -5.72
N TYR A 24 -5.11 -0.97 -6.65
CA TYR A 24 -6.08 -2.05 -6.38
C TYR A 24 -5.39 -3.38 -6.08
N HIS A 25 -4.38 -3.75 -6.88
CA HIS A 25 -3.63 -4.98 -6.66
C HIS A 25 -2.86 -4.96 -5.33
N ILE A 26 -2.27 -3.81 -4.99
CA ILE A 26 -1.62 -3.59 -3.71
C ILE A 26 -2.63 -3.75 -2.57
N ALA A 27 -3.79 -3.10 -2.66
CA ALA A 27 -4.84 -3.20 -1.66
C ALA A 27 -5.30 -4.65 -1.45
N ASP A 28 -5.44 -5.45 -2.52
CA ASP A 28 -5.80 -6.87 -2.38
C ASP A 28 -4.68 -7.69 -1.73
N GLY A 29 -3.41 -7.43 -2.06
CA GLY A 29 -2.28 -8.07 -1.38
C GLY A 29 -2.17 -7.69 0.10
N LEU A 30 -2.53 -6.45 0.45
CA LEU A 30 -2.54 -5.99 1.84
C LEU A 30 -3.54 -6.79 2.68
N LYS A 31 -4.73 -7.13 2.18
CA LYS A 31 -5.76 -7.86 2.95
C LYS A 31 -5.24 -9.15 3.61
N THR A 32 -4.30 -9.83 2.96
CA THR A 32 -3.69 -11.07 3.47
C THR A 32 -2.36 -10.84 4.19
N ASN A 33 -1.76 -9.66 4.06
CA ASN A 33 -0.47 -9.33 4.66
C ASN A 33 -0.66 -8.83 6.09
N GLN A 34 -0.19 -9.60 7.08
CA GLN A 34 -0.30 -9.26 8.51
C GLN A 34 0.98 -8.65 9.10
N THR A 35 2.04 -8.54 8.30
CA THR A 35 3.38 -8.14 8.77
C THR A 35 3.79 -6.76 8.33
N LEU A 36 3.26 -6.29 7.20
CA LEU A 36 3.59 -4.97 6.68
C LEU A 36 3.05 -3.91 7.63
N ARG A 37 3.87 -2.90 7.90
CA ARG A 37 3.56 -1.80 8.82
C ARG A 37 3.64 -0.45 8.11
N LYS A 38 4.52 -0.33 7.12
CA LYS A 38 4.76 0.89 6.34
C LYS A 38 4.78 0.58 4.85
N LEU A 39 4.07 1.39 4.08
CA LEU A 39 4.05 1.33 2.62
C LEU A 39 4.21 2.75 2.05
N SER A 40 5.22 2.96 1.21
CA SER A 40 5.44 4.22 0.51
C SER A 40 5.10 4.05 -0.96
N LEU A 41 4.23 4.91 -1.47
CA LEU A 41 3.71 4.94 -2.84
C LEU A 41 3.79 6.36 -3.42
N ARG A 42 4.78 7.15 -3.02
CA ARG A 42 4.93 8.52 -3.53
C ARG A 42 5.25 8.50 -5.02
N TYR A 43 4.80 9.50 -5.76
CA TYR A 43 5.11 9.64 -7.19
C TYR A 43 4.69 8.40 -8.03
N ASN A 44 3.48 7.90 -7.81
CA ASN A 44 2.95 6.70 -8.50
C ASN A 44 1.65 6.95 -9.27
N GLU A 45 1.28 8.22 -9.49
CA GLU A 45 0.10 8.59 -10.29
C GLU A 45 -1.20 7.92 -9.80
N ILE A 46 -1.34 7.75 -8.48
CA ILE A 46 -2.51 7.09 -7.87
C ILE A 46 -3.62 8.12 -7.73
N GLY A 47 -4.67 8.00 -8.55
CA GLY A 47 -5.84 8.85 -8.48
C GLY A 47 -6.76 8.55 -7.29
N TYR A 48 -7.88 9.27 -7.24
CA TYR A 48 -8.84 9.16 -6.13
C TYR A 48 -9.40 7.74 -5.95
N LYS A 49 -9.56 6.95 -7.03
CA LYS A 49 -10.13 5.59 -6.95
C LYS A 49 -9.14 4.62 -6.30
N GLY A 50 -7.86 4.71 -6.69
CA GLY A 50 -6.80 3.90 -6.10
C GLY A 50 -6.57 4.27 -4.63
N ALA A 51 -6.54 5.56 -4.32
CA ALA A 51 -6.43 6.06 -2.95
C ALA A 51 -7.60 5.61 -2.07
N PHE A 52 -8.84 5.69 -2.58
CA PHE A 52 -10.02 5.20 -1.87
C PHE A 52 -9.94 3.71 -1.56
N ARG A 53 -9.52 2.90 -2.54
CA ARG A 53 -9.38 1.44 -2.38
C ARG A 53 -8.30 1.07 -1.36
N LEU A 54 -7.17 1.78 -1.34
CA LEU A 54 -6.13 1.61 -0.33
C LEU A 54 -6.67 1.95 1.07
N ALA A 55 -7.37 3.08 1.21
CA ALA A 55 -7.98 3.51 2.47
C ALA A 55 -9.03 2.53 3.01
N ASP A 56 -9.84 1.94 2.12
CA ASP A 56 -10.85 0.94 2.50
C ASP A 56 -10.21 -0.32 3.11
N VAL A 57 -9.12 -0.81 2.53
CA VAL A 57 -8.40 -1.98 3.07
C VAL A 57 -7.70 -1.66 4.38
N LEU A 58 -7.17 -0.44 4.55
CA LEU A 58 -6.52 -0.03 5.80
C LEU A 58 -7.44 -0.08 7.02
N ARG A 59 -8.75 0.15 6.84
CA ARG A 59 -9.73 0.06 7.95
C ARG A 59 -9.75 -1.30 8.63
N ASN A 60 -9.39 -2.35 7.90
CA ASN A 60 -9.41 -3.73 8.38
C ASN A 60 -8.00 -4.34 8.46
N ASN A 61 -6.94 -3.53 8.38
CA ASN A 61 -5.56 -4.01 8.34
C ASN A 61 -4.70 -3.48 9.49
N THR A 62 -3.57 -4.15 9.70
CA THR A 62 -2.49 -3.80 10.64
C THR A 62 -1.44 -2.87 10.03
N VAL A 63 -1.60 -2.42 8.79
CA VAL A 63 -0.73 -1.39 8.19
C VAL A 63 -1.04 -0.06 8.86
N PHE A 64 -0.03 0.53 9.51
CA PHE A 64 -0.20 1.75 10.30
C PHE A 64 0.08 3.03 9.51
N ASN A 65 0.76 2.92 8.35
CA ASN A 65 1.12 4.10 7.56
C ASN A 65 1.20 3.78 6.06
N ILE A 66 0.43 4.50 5.25
CA ILE A 66 0.57 4.57 3.80
C ILE A 66 0.88 6.02 3.43
N ASP A 67 1.94 6.22 2.66
CA ASP A 67 2.30 7.53 2.12
C ASP A 67 2.06 7.58 0.61
N CYS A 68 1.07 8.36 0.19
CA CYS A 68 0.73 8.60 -1.23
C CYS A 68 0.75 10.12 -1.50
N GLN A 69 1.93 10.70 -1.72
CA GLN A 69 2.08 12.16 -1.96
C GLN A 69 1.66 12.65 -3.36
N SER A 70 1.30 11.75 -4.28
CA SER A 70 0.80 12.11 -5.61
C SER A 70 -0.60 11.53 -5.80
N ILE A 71 -1.57 12.08 -5.06
CA ILE A 71 -2.98 11.93 -5.43
C ILE A 71 -3.31 13.15 -6.27
N ASP A 72 -3.31 12.98 -7.59
CA ASP A 72 -3.90 13.97 -8.47
C ASP A 72 -5.41 13.91 -8.25
N ILE A 73 -5.93 14.89 -7.51
CA ILE A 73 -7.37 15.09 -7.30
C ILE A 73 -7.81 16.05 -8.41
N GLU A 74 -7.91 15.57 -9.64
CA GLU A 74 -8.75 16.24 -10.64
C GLU A 74 -10.24 16.03 -10.33
#